data_AF-A0A3D5V5P9-F1
#
_entry.id   AF-A0A3D5V5P9-F1
#
_cell.length_a   1.000
_cell.length_b   1.000
_cell.length_c   1.000
_cell.angle_alpha   90.00
_cell.angle_beta   90.00
_cell.angle_gamma   90.00
#
_symmetry.space_group_name_H-M   'P 1'
#
loop_
_entity.id
_entity.type
_entity.pdbx_description
1 polymer ?
#
loop_
_entity_poly.entity_id
_entity_poly.type
_entity_poly.pdbx_seq_one_letter_code
_entity_poly.pdbx_strand_id
1 'polypeptide(L)'
;MPRMTKKQRIILSGILVALSFILDKTIGLKPVTIVVMLASTIIAGTPIFLKAIGALKYRIVGIDALVTIAVTGAIIIGEYWEAAAVTFLFMFGDYLESRTIEKTRSSIKALLDMAPDIARVRRDGV
;
A
#
# COMPACT_ATOMS: atom_id res chain seq x y z
N MET A 1 12.23 -6.23 -16.95
CA MET A 1 12.17 -5.81 -15.52
C MET A 1 11.26 -6.79 -14.78
N PRO A 2 11.73 -7.50 -13.75
CA PRO A 2 10.92 -8.48 -13.03
C PRO A 2 9.78 -7.74 -12.32
N ARG A 3 8.52 -8.07 -12.66
CA ARG A 3 7.33 -7.46 -12.05
C ARG A 3 7.18 -7.99 -10.63
N MET A 4 7.73 -7.30 -9.63
CA MET A 4 7.51 -7.62 -8.22
C MET A 4 6.01 -7.52 -7.88
N THR A 5 5.47 -8.57 -7.26
CA THR A 5 4.06 -8.59 -6.81
C THR A 5 3.83 -7.62 -5.64
N LYS A 6 2.60 -7.09 -5.48
CA LYS A 6 2.26 -6.16 -4.36
C LYS A 6 2.67 -6.73 -3.00
N LYS A 7 2.42 -8.03 -2.74
CA LYS A 7 2.85 -8.72 -1.51
C LYS A 7 4.36 -8.64 -1.28
N GLN A 8 5.15 -8.93 -2.30
CA GLN A 8 6.62 -8.91 -2.21
C GLN A 8 7.16 -7.51 -1.91
N ARG A 9 6.56 -6.45 -2.50
CA ARG A 9 6.95 -5.08 -2.19
C ARG A 9 6.71 -4.71 -0.73
N ILE A 10 5.58 -5.12 -0.16
CA ILE A 10 5.22 -4.83 1.24
C ILE A 10 6.14 -5.54 2.21
N ILE A 11 6.42 -6.83 1.96
CA ILE A 11 7.35 -7.59 2.79
C ILE A 11 8.74 -6.98 2.69
N LEU A 12 9.20 -6.64 1.49
CA LEU A 12 10.52 -6.03 1.30
C LEU A 12 10.62 -4.66 1.98
N SER A 13 9.64 -3.77 1.78
CA SER A 13 9.63 -2.46 2.45
C SER A 13 9.53 -2.58 3.96
N GLY A 14 8.75 -3.54 4.46
CA GLY A 14 8.63 -3.78 5.90
C GLY A 14 9.94 -4.25 6.52
N ILE A 15 10.63 -5.18 5.85
CA ILE A 15 11.98 -5.60 6.26
C ILE A 15 12.93 -4.40 6.23
N LEU A 16 12.90 -3.59 5.18
CA LEU A 16 13.80 -2.44 5.03
C LEU A 16 13.53 -1.34 6.07
N VAL A 17 12.27 -1.03 6.39
CA VAL A 17 11.93 -0.08 7.46
C VAL A 17 12.37 -0.61 8.81
N ALA A 18 12.07 -1.87 9.13
CA ALA A 18 12.48 -2.49 10.39
C ALA A 18 14.01 -2.50 10.54
N LEU A 19 14.72 -2.83 9.45
CA LEU A 19 16.17 -2.79 9.40
C LEU A 19 16.68 -1.35 9.59
N SER A 20 16.07 -0.36 8.92
CA SER A 20 16.45 1.06 9.08
C SER A 20 16.28 1.55 10.52
N PHE A 21 15.22 1.14 11.21
CA PHE A 21 14.98 1.49 12.62
C PHE A 21 16.04 0.91 13.56
N ILE A 22 16.41 -0.35 13.32
CA ILE A 22 17.43 -1.04 14.12
C ILE A 22 18.81 -0.40 13.87
N LEU A 23 19.13 -0.09 12.61
CA LEU A 23 20.39 0.56 12.25
C LEU A 23 20.48 1.98 12.82
N ASP A 24 19.39 2.74 12.77
CA ASP A 24 19.32 4.07 13.36
C ASP A 24 19.60 4.03 14.87
N LYS A 25 18.99 3.07 15.57
CA LYS A 25 19.16 2.91 17.03
C LYS A 25 20.52 2.33 17.46
N THR A 26 21.21 1.59 16.60
CA THR A 26 22.48 0.91 16.94
C THR A 26 23.72 1.67 16.45
N ILE A 27 23.65 2.28 15.27
CA ILE A 27 24.80 2.85 14.57
C ILE A 27 24.68 4.38 14.41
N GLY A 28 23.47 4.94 14.58
CA GLY A 28 23.17 6.36 14.38
C GLY A 28 23.14 6.78 12.91
N LEU A 29 23.24 8.09 12.68
CA LEU A 29 23.20 8.80 11.38
C LEU A 29 24.45 8.57 10.49
N LYS A 30 24.88 7.32 10.32
CA LYS A 30 25.90 6.99 9.31
C LYS A 30 25.29 7.03 7.90
N PRO A 31 26.10 7.29 6.86
CA PRO A 31 25.63 7.33 5.47
C PRO A 31 24.87 6.07 5.06
N VAL A 32 25.26 4.92 5.61
CA VAL A 32 24.61 3.62 5.36
C VAL A 32 23.15 3.62 5.81
N THR A 33 22.84 4.16 6.98
CA THR A 33 21.46 4.22 7.52
C THR A 33 20.57 5.07 6.62
N ILE A 34 21.06 6.24 6.20
CA ILE A 34 20.35 7.16 5.30
C ILE A 34 20.05 6.48 3.96
N VAL A 35 21.02 5.77 3.39
CA VAL A 35 20.83 5.03 2.12
C VAL A 35 19.75 3.96 2.28
N VAL A 36 19.71 3.25 3.40
CA VAL A 36 18.68 2.23 3.67
C VAL A 36 17.29 2.87 3.85
N MET A 37 17.20 3.99 4.59
CA MET A 37 15.95 4.74 4.75
C MET A 37 15.42 5.22 3.40
N LEU A 38 16.25 5.88 2.59
CA LEU A 38 15.88 6.35 1.26
C LEU A 38 15.49 5.20 0.33
N ALA A 39 16.21 4.08 0.36
CA ALA A 39 15.85 2.90 -0.42
C ALA A 39 14.46 2.37 -0.03
N SER A 40 14.17 2.34 1.27
CA SER A 40 12.85 1.95 1.78
C SER A 40 11.75 2.91 1.30
N THR A 41 11.98 4.22 1.45
CA THR A 41 11.06 5.27 1.00
C THR A 41 10.79 5.18 -0.50
N ILE A 42 11.80 4.91 -1.32
CA ILE A 42 11.62 4.78 -2.77
C ILE A 42 10.78 3.53 -3.08
N ILE A 43 11.09 2.39 -2.47
CA ILE A 43 10.39 1.12 -2.73
C ILE A 43 8.91 1.21 -2.31
N ALA A 44 8.64 1.78 -1.13
CA ALA A 44 7.28 1.94 -0.60
C ALA A 44 6.53 3.12 -1.26
N GLY A 45 7.25 4.21 -1.57
CA GLY A 45 6.70 5.46 -2.08
C GLY A 45 6.41 5.46 -3.58
N THR A 46 7.14 4.69 -4.40
CA THR A 46 6.92 4.62 -5.85
C THR A 46 5.44 4.37 -6.24
N PRO A 47 4.73 3.36 -5.70
CA PRO A 47 3.33 3.15 -6.05
C PRO A 47 2.41 4.31 -5.62
N ILE A 48 2.71 4.98 -4.49
CA ILE A 48 1.95 6.13 -3.98
C ILE A 48 2.11 7.31 -4.95
N PHE A 49 3.35 7.60 -5.34
CA PHE A 49 3.69 8.66 -6.28
C PHE A 49 3.00 8.48 -7.64
N LEU A 50 3.00 7.25 -8.16
CA LEU A 50 2.34 6.94 -9.43
C LEU A 50 0.82 7.12 -9.35
N LYS A 51 0.19 6.72 -8.23
CA LYS A 51 -1.24 6.96 -7.98
C LYS A 51 -1.54 8.46 -7.90
N ALA A 52 -0.70 9.22 -7.18
CA ALA A 52 -0.84 10.66 -7.02
C ALA A 52 -0.79 11.38 -8.38
N ILE A 53 0.20 11.08 -9.23
CA ILE A 53 0.29 11.65 -10.58
C ILE A 53 -0.93 11.25 -11.42
N GLY A 54 -1.34 9.98 -11.34
CA GLY A 54 -2.53 9.49 -12.04
C GLY A 54 -3.79 10.27 -11.66
N ALA A 55 -4.05 10.46 -10.37
CA ALA A 55 -5.20 11.21 -9.86
C ALA A 55 -5.12 12.71 -10.22
N LEU A 56 -3.92 13.30 -10.12
CA LEU A 56 -3.70 14.71 -10.41
C LEU A 56 -3.91 15.04 -11.88
N LYS A 57 -3.63 14.10 -12.80
CA LYS A 57 -3.95 14.23 -14.23
C LYS A 57 -5.46 14.45 -14.47
N TYR A 58 -6.31 13.91 -13.61
CA TYR A 58 -7.76 14.12 -13.63
C TYR A 58 -8.21 15.28 -12.73
N ARG A 59 -7.28 16.12 -12.25
CA ARG A 59 -7.52 17.23 -11.31
C ARG A 59 -8.12 16.79 -9.97
N ILE A 60 -7.87 15.54 -9.56
CA ILE A 60 -8.31 15.00 -8.28
C ILE A 60 -7.15 15.08 -7.30
N VAL A 61 -7.32 15.87 -6.24
CA VAL A 61 -6.36 15.94 -5.13
C VAL A 61 -6.81 14.97 -4.05
N GLY A 62 -6.23 13.77 -4.08
CA GLY A 62 -6.50 12.71 -3.12
C GLY A 62 -5.43 12.60 -2.03
N ILE A 63 -5.63 11.64 -1.14
CA ILE A 63 -4.69 11.36 -0.03
C ILE A 63 -3.30 10.94 -0.56
N ASP A 64 -3.23 10.24 -1.70
CA ASP A 64 -1.95 9.88 -2.34
C ASP A 64 -1.10 11.11 -2.68
N ALA A 65 -1.73 12.20 -3.13
CA ALA A 65 -1.04 13.46 -3.42
C ALA A 65 -0.53 14.14 -2.15
N LEU A 66 -1.34 14.14 -1.09
CA LEU A 66 -0.94 14.68 0.22
C LEU A 66 0.25 13.92 0.79
N VAL A 67 0.22 12.58 0.77
CA VAL A 67 1.35 11.75 1.24
C VAL A 67 2.59 11.99 0.40
N THR A 68 2.45 12.10 -0.92
CA THR A 68 3.56 12.42 -1.81
C THR A 68 4.24 13.75 -1.44
N ILE A 69 3.45 14.78 -1.16
CA ILE A 69 3.97 16.10 -0.76
C ILE A 69 4.66 15.99 0.60
N ALA A 70 4.06 15.30 1.58
CA ALA A 70 4.64 15.13 2.91
C ALA A 70 6.00 14.42 2.87
N VAL A 71 6.11 13.33 2.09
CA VAL A 71 7.34 12.56 1.93
C VAL A 71 8.41 13.36 1.20
N THR A 72 8.02 14.12 0.17
CA THR A 72 8.94 15.01 -0.54
C THR A 72 9.46 16.10 0.40
N GLY A 73 8.58 16.69 1.21
CA GLY A 73 8.95 17.67 2.24
C GLY A 73 9.93 17.09 3.26
N ALA A 74 9.65 15.90 3.78
CA ALA A 74 10.50 15.19 4.74
C ALA A 74 11.92 14.95 4.17
N ILE A 75 12.03 14.53 2.91
CA ILE A 75 13.33 14.35 2.25
C ILE A 75 14.09 15.67 2.10
N ILE A 76 13.40 16.78 1.78
CA ILE A 76 14.03 18.10 1.60
C ILE A 76 14.57 18.65 2.93
N ILE A 77 13.85 18.46 4.03
CA ILE A 77 14.28 18.94 5.35
C ILE A 77 15.30 18.00 6.03
N GLY A 78 15.59 16.84 5.42
CA GLY A 78 16.57 15.87 5.94
C GLY A 78 15.99 14.84 6.92
N GLU A 79 14.68 14.81 7.09
CA GLU A 79 13.96 13.85 7.96
C GLU A 79 13.66 12.55 7.20
N TYR A 80 14.72 11.75 6.99
CA TYR A 80 14.64 10.51 6.21
C TYR A 80 13.86 9.39 6.91
N TRP A 81 13.87 9.39 8.24
CA TRP A 81 13.17 8.40 9.05
C TRP A 81 11.65 8.54 8.87
N GLU A 82 11.14 9.76 8.98
CA GLU A 82 9.74 10.14 8.77
C GLU A 82 9.29 9.77 7.36
N ALA A 83 10.13 10.06 6.36
CA ALA A 83 9.86 9.70 4.97
C ALA A 83 9.69 8.18 4.80
N ALA A 84 10.57 7.37 5.40
CA ALA A 84 10.51 5.91 5.36
C ALA A 84 9.30 5.35 6.14
N ALA A 85 9.03 5.87 7.34
CA ALA A 85 7.95 5.42 8.19
C ALA A 85 6.57 5.72 7.56
N VAL A 86 6.36 6.96 7.09
CA VAL A 86 5.08 7.39 6.50
C VAL A 86 4.78 6.62 5.22
N THR A 87 5.75 6.48 4.31
CA THR A 87 5.54 5.72 3.06
C THR A 87 5.22 4.26 3.33
N PHE A 88 5.90 3.62 4.28
CA PHE A 88 5.62 2.24 4.65
C PHE A 88 4.24 2.05 5.27
N LEU A 89 3.89 2.85 6.28
CA LEU A 89 2.59 2.75 6.95
C LEU A 89 1.45 2.99 5.97
N PHE A 90 1.60 3.97 5.07
CA PHE A 90 0.60 4.23 4.03
C PHE A 90 0.48 3.06 3.04
N MET A 91 1.59 2.53 2.54
CA MET A 91 1.56 1.36 1.65
C MET A 91 0.97 0.12 2.32
N PHE A 92 1.24 -0.06 3.62
CA PHE A 92 0.66 -1.13 4.41
C PHE A 92 -0.85 -0.96 4.60
N GLY A 93 -1.31 0.27 4.89
CA GLY A 93 -2.73 0.62 4.95
C GLY A 93 -3.45 0.33 3.63
N ASP A 94 -2.92 0.80 2.50
CA ASP A 94 -3.47 0.55 1.15
C ASP A 94 -3.62 -0.95 0.86
N TYR A 95 -2.68 -1.75 1.34
CA TYR A 95 -2.76 -3.20 1.20
C TYR A 95 -3.85 -3.83 2.06
N LEU A 96 -3.97 -3.41 3.32
CA LEU A 96 -5.03 -3.90 4.21
C LEU A 96 -6.40 -3.50 3.67
N GLU A 97 -6.55 -2.28 3.18
CA GLU A 97 -7.76 -1.80 2.53
C GLU A 97 -8.11 -2.66 1.30
N SER A 98 -7.15 -2.83 0.38
CA SER A 98 -7.32 -3.67 -0.81
C SER A 98 -7.78 -5.09 -0.43
N ARG A 99 -7.17 -5.67 0.62
CA ARG A 99 -7.51 -7.01 1.09
C ARG A 99 -8.88 -7.11 1.72
N THR A 100 -9.28 -6.07 2.44
CA THR A 100 -10.59 -5.99 3.07
C THR A 100 -11.67 -5.91 2.01
N ILE A 101 -11.47 -5.08 0.98
CA ILE A 101 -12.38 -4.96 -0.17
C ILE A 101 -12.49 -6.29 -0.93
N GLU A 102 -11.37 -6.95 -1.23
CA GLU A 102 -11.35 -8.26 -1.87
C GLU A 102 -12.12 -9.31 -1.04
N LYS A 103 -11.92 -9.32 0.28
CA LYS A 103 -12.60 -10.25 1.18
C LYS A 103 -14.11 -9.99 1.21
N THR A 104 -14.53 -8.73 1.30
CA THR A 104 -15.96 -8.34 1.26
C THR A 104 -16.61 -8.77 -0.05
N ARG A 105 -15.96 -8.48 -1.19
CA ARG A 105 -16.46 -8.90 -2.51
C ARG A 105 -16.59 -10.41 -2.63
N SER A 106 -15.60 -11.16 -2.14
CA SER A 106 -15.63 -12.62 -2.14
C SER A 106 -16.77 -13.19 -1.29
N SER A 107 -17.05 -12.59 -0.13
CA SER A 107 -18.15 -13.03 0.73
C SER A 107 -19.51 -12.78 0.10
N ILE A 108 -19.71 -11.60 -0.52
CA ILE A 108 -20.95 -11.30 -1.26
C ILE A 108 -21.13 -12.28 -2.42
N LYS A 109 -20.05 -12.55 -3.17
CA LYS A 109 -20.09 -13.52 -4.27
C LYS A 109 -20.52 -14.90 -3.78
N ALA A 110 -19.96 -15.38 -2.67
CA ALA A 110 -20.32 -16.68 -2.11
C ALA A 110 -21.81 -16.77 -1.68
N LEU A 111 -22.41 -15.66 -1.24
CA LEU A 111 -23.85 -15.60 -0.94
C LEU A 111 -24.70 -15.63 -2.21
N LEU A 112 -24.30 -14.92 -3.25
CA LEU A 112 -24.97 -14.93 -4.55
C LEU A 112 -24.90 -16.32 -5.19
N ASP A 113 -23.74 -16.97 -5.12
CA ASP A 113 -23.52 -18.33 -5.65
C ASP A 113 -24.38 -19.39 -4.91
N MET A 114 -24.94 -19.07 -3.73
CA MET A 114 -25.83 -19.95 -2.97
C MET A 114 -27.31 -19.80 -3.38
N ALA A 115 -27.67 -18.70 -4.07
CA ALA A 115 -29.01 -18.53 -4.58
C ALA A 115 -29.22 -19.47 -5.79
N PRO A 116 -30.22 -20.37 -5.75
CA PRO A 116 -30.46 -21.28 -6.86
C PRO A 116 -30.96 -20.51 -8.09
N ASP A 117 -30.34 -20.75 -9.24
CA ASP A 117 -30.74 -20.11 -10.51
C ASP A 117 -32.12 -20.57 -11.02
N ILE A 118 -32.57 -21.73 -10.55
CA ILE A 118 -33.83 -22.37 -10.96
C ILE A 118 -34.64 -22.79 -9.74
N ALA A 119 -35.95 -22.56 -9.82
CA ALA A 119 -36.90 -23.03 -8.83
C ALA A 119 -37.86 -24.05 -9.47
N ARG A 120 -38.20 -25.11 -8.74
CA ARG A 120 -39.28 -26.03 -9.12
C ARG A 120 -40.61 -25.37 -8.75
N VAL A 121 -41.40 -25.03 -9.75
CA VAL A 121 -42.73 -24.40 -9.58
C VAL A 121 -43.80 -25.47 -9.74
N ARG A 122 -44.76 -25.53 -8.79
CA ARG A 122 -45.93 -26.41 -8.86
C ARG A 122 -47.13 -25.62 -9.38
N ARG A 123 -47.86 -26.11 -10.38
CA ARG A 123 -49.07 -25.48 -10.92
C ARG A 123 -50.18 -26.51 -11.01
N ASP A 124 -51.37 -26.15 -10.55
CA ASP A 124 -52.56 -27.01 -10.59
C ASP A 124 -52.38 -28.40 -9.95
N GLY A 125 -51.61 -28.46 -8.85
CA GLY A 125 -51.41 -29.69 -8.07
C GLY A 125 -50.36 -30.65 -8.61
N VAL A 126 -49.70 -30.34 -9.74
CA VAL A 126 -48.56 -31.10 -10.30
C VAL A 126 -47.33 -30.21 -10.47
#